data_AF-A0A419SYD2-F1
#
_entry.id   AF-A0A419SYD2-F1
#
_cell.length_a   1.000
_cell.length_b   1.000
_cell.length_c   1.000
_cell.angle_alpha   90.00
_cell.angle_beta   90.00
_cell.angle_gamma   90.00
#
_symmetry.space_group_name_H-M   'P 1'
#
loop_
_entity.id
_entity.type
_entity.pdbx_description
1 polymer ?
#
loop_
_entity_poly.entity_id
_entity_poly.type
_entity_poly.pdbx_seq_one_letter_code
_entity_poly.pdbx_strand_id
1 'polypeptide(L)'
;MTGPKKIGFWSDLKAENIGKQRGFLYNGHKYRVIKDFIDYDGTTHNKGEVWTFLAYSFNYYDNGLQWFITFDGDEEWSIPLFLDDMEQQDIDSHPEVYIEVYN
;
A
#
# COMPACT_ATOMS: atom_id res chain seq x y z
N MET A 1 2.48 -9.74 -0.12
CA MET A 1 2.45 -8.91 1.09
C MET A 1 3.50 -9.45 2.04
N THR A 2 4.30 -8.57 2.62
CA THR A 2 5.36 -8.91 3.57
C THR A 2 5.06 -8.30 4.95
N GLY A 3 5.19 -9.10 6.02
CA GLY A 3 4.90 -8.69 7.40
C GLY A 3 4.40 -9.86 8.26
N PRO A 4 3.87 -9.59 9.46
CA PRO A 4 3.88 -8.29 10.13
C PRO A 4 5.27 -7.86 10.60
N LYS A 5 5.44 -6.55 10.80
CA LYS A 5 6.49 -5.93 11.60
C LYS A 5 5.85 -4.99 12.61
N LYS A 6 6.58 -4.62 13.67
CA LYS A 6 6.10 -3.59 14.60
C LYS A 6 5.88 -2.28 13.84
N ILE A 7 4.79 -1.57 14.16
CA ILE A 7 4.50 -0.27 13.56
C ILE A 7 5.72 0.68 13.65
N GLY A 8 5.96 1.41 12.55
CA GLY A 8 7.12 2.28 12.37
C GLY A 8 8.37 1.59 11.78
N PHE A 9 8.36 0.27 11.56
CA PHE A 9 9.52 -0.44 11.01
C PHE A 9 9.95 0.08 9.63
N TRP A 10 9.01 0.19 8.71
CA TRP A 10 9.14 0.82 7.39
C TRP A 10 8.56 2.23 7.41
N SER A 11 7.40 2.43 8.02
CA SER A 11 6.65 3.69 7.87
C SER A 11 7.32 4.91 8.53
N ASP A 12 8.24 4.72 9.49
CA ASP A 12 9.02 5.81 10.11
C ASP A 12 10.44 5.97 9.55
N LEU A 13 10.82 5.18 8.55
CA LEU A 13 12.09 5.35 7.87
C LEU A 13 12.17 6.73 7.22
N LYS A 14 13.35 7.34 7.27
CA LYS A 14 13.64 8.64 6.69
C LYS A 14 14.56 8.47 5.49
N ALA A 15 13.97 8.43 4.31
CA ALA A 15 14.67 8.38 3.04
C ALA A 15 13.93 9.25 2.01
N GLU A 16 14.63 9.75 0.99
CA GLU A 16 14.04 10.64 -0.03
C GLU A 16 12.90 9.99 -0.82
N ASN A 17 12.90 8.67 -0.88
CA ASN A 17 11.93 7.88 -1.61
C ASN A 17 10.71 7.44 -0.79
N ILE A 18 10.62 7.90 0.46
CA ILE A 18 9.51 7.58 1.37
C ILE A 18 8.61 8.79 1.53
N GLY A 19 7.30 8.58 1.44
CA GLY A 19 6.30 9.65 1.58
C GLY A 19 5.07 9.22 2.37
N LYS A 20 4.35 10.21 2.89
CA LYS A 20 3.13 10.04 3.70
C LYS A 20 1.83 10.24 2.91
N GLN A 21 1.92 10.61 1.64
CA GLN A 21 0.80 10.77 0.75
C GLN A 21 1.20 10.35 -0.67
N ARG A 22 0.36 9.53 -1.32
CA ARG A 22 0.54 9.14 -2.71
C ARG A 22 -0.80 9.19 -3.43
N GLY A 23 -1.04 10.25 -4.21
CA GLY A 23 -2.31 10.44 -4.91
C GLY A 23 -3.51 10.41 -3.94
N PHE A 24 -4.36 9.40 -4.08
CA PHE A 24 -5.57 9.15 -3.27
C PHE A 24 -5.27 8.64 -1.85
N LEU A 25 -4.06 8.13 -1.60
CA LEU A 25 -3.65 7.55 -0.32
C LEU A 25 -3.07 8.61 0.61
N TYR A 26 -3.65 8.78 1.79
CA TYR A 26 -3.23 9.73 2.83
C TYR A 26 -2.91 8.97 4.12
N ASN A 27 -1.79 9.32 4.76
CA ASN A 27 -1.42 8.74 6.05
C ASN A 27 -2.55 8.87 7.07
N GLY A 28 -2.83 7.78 7.79
CA GLY A 28 -3.85 7.71 8.82
C GLY A 28 -5.28 7.52 8.30
N HIS A 29 -5.50 7.62 6.98
CA HIS A 29 -6.80 7.29 6.41
C HIS A 29 -6.97 5.78 6.31
N LYS A 30 -8.18 5.34 6.61
CA LYS A 30 -8.59 3.95 6.50
C LYS A 30 -9.27 3.73 5.15
N TYR A 31 -8.94 2.61 4.52
CA TYR A 31 -9.39 2.24 3.20
C TYR A 31 -9.98 0.84 3.23
N ARG A 32 -10.97 0.61 2.37
CA ARG A 32 -11.56 -0.70 2.14
C ARG A 32 -11.37 -1.11 0.70
N VAL A 33 -10.95 -2.35 0.47
CA VAL A 33 -10.88 -2.95 -0.86
C VAL A 33 -12.30 -3.15 -1.40
N ILE A 34 -12.58 -2.58 -2.57
CA ILE A 34 -13.87 -2.66 -3.28
C ILE A 34 -13.83 -3.54 -4.53
N LYS A 35 -12.62 -3.83 -5.03
CA LYS A 35 -12.32 -4.72 -6.14
C LYS A 35 -11.04 -5.49 -5.81
N ASP A 36 -11.07 -6.80 -5.96
CA ASP A 36 -9.92 -7.67 -5.67
C ASP A 36 -8.71 -7.24 -6.51
N PHE A 37 -7.53 -7.33 -5.91
CA PHE A 37 -6.27 -7.15 -6.62
C PHE A 37 -5.17 -8.05 -6.06
N ILE A 38 -4.13 -8.28 -6.86
CA ILE A 38 -3.00 -9.13 -6.50
C ILE A 38 -1.74 -8.26 -6.44
N ASP A 39 -1.02 -8.35 -5.33
CA ASP A 39 0.25 -7.65 -5.16
C ASP A 39 1.43 -8.43 -5.79
N TYR A 40 2.61 -7.82 -5.82
CA TYR A 40 3.79 -8.40 -6.47
C TYR A 40 4.22 -9.76 -5.88
N ASP A 41 3.97 -10.00 -4.59
CA ASP A 41 4.29 -11.29 -3.97
C ASP A 41 3.21 -12.36 -4.27
N GLY A 42 2.17 -12.02 -5.02
CA GLY A 42 1.04 -12.90 -5.33
C GLY A 42 -0.04 -12.93 -4.25
N THR A 43 -0.03 -12.00 -3.30
CA THR A 43 -1.08 -11.93 -2.27
C THR A 43 -2.34 -11.29 -2.85
N THR A 44 -3.47 -12.00 -2.76
CA THR A 44 -4.78 -11.45 -3.12
C THR A 44 -5.34 -10.61 -1.98
N HIS A 45 -5.53 -9.32 -2.25
CA HIS A 45 -6.29 -8.40 -1.42
C HIS A 45 -7.75 -8.48 -1.81
N ASN A 46 -8.57 -9.08 -0.94
CA ASN A 46 -9.96 -9.41 -1.25
C ASN A 46 -10.88 -8.23 -0.94
N LYS A 47 -11.94 -8.08 -1.73
CA LYS A 47 -13.03 -7.14 -1.46
C LYS A 47 -13.54 -7.29 -0.03
N GLY A 48 -13.65 -6.16 0.65
CA GLY A 48 -14.03 -6.07 2.05
C GLY A 48 -12.85 -6.05 3.02
N GLU A 49 -11.63 -6.33 2.58
CA GLU A 49 -10.42 -6.10 3.37
C GLU A 49 -10.29 -4.61 3.72
N VAL A 50 -9.92 -4.31 4.97
CA VAL A 50 -9.84 -2.95 5.49
C VAL A 50 -8.49 -2.74 6.15
N TRP A 51 -7.82 -1.65 5.82
CA TRP A 51 -6.52 -1.29 6.41
C TRP A 51 -6.35 0.23 6.45
N THR A 52 -5.43 0.69 7.29
CA THR A 52 -5.04 2.10 7.39
C THR A 52 -3.73 2.32 6.65
N PHE A 53 -3.68 3.33 5.78
CA PHE A 53 -2.46 3.68 5.06
C PHE A 53 -1.48 4.40 5.98
N LEU A 54 -0.22 3.98 5.98
CA LEU A 54 0.83 4.55 6.82
C LEU A 54 1.82 5.38 6.00
N ALA A 55 2.33 4.86 4.90
CA ALA A 55 3.34 5.51 4.08
C ALA A 55 3.52 4.72 2.78
N TYR A 56 4.37 5.22 1.88
CA TYR A 56 4.88 4.44 0.77
C TYR A 56 6.40 4.59 0.65
N SER A 57 7.03 3.67 -0.07
CA SER A 57 8.40 3.77 -0.59
C SER A 57 8.38 3.49 -2.08
N PHE A 58 9.05 4.32 -2.89
CA PHE A 58 9.14 4.12 -4.35
C PHE A 58 10.59 4.09 -4.83
N ASN A 59 11.03 2.99 -5.44
CA ASN A 59 12.37 2.90 -6.01
C ASN A 59 12.31 3.13 -7.53
N TYR A 60 12.98 4.20 -7.99
CA TYR A 60 12.99 4.58 -9.41
C TYR A 60 13.79 3.61 -10.28
N TYR A 61 14.74 2.87 -9.71
CA TYR A 61 15.63 2.00 -10.50
C TYR A 61 14.96 0.71 -10.96
N ASP A 62 14.02 0.19 -10.18
CA ASP A 62 13.30 -1.06 -10.45
C ASP A 62 11.79 -0.84 -10.60
N ASN A 63 11.32 0.41 -10.63
CA ASN A 63 9.89 0.75 -10.61
C ASN A 63 9.11 0.01 -9.51
N GLY A 64 9.78 -0.32 -8.40
CA GLY A 64 9.22 -1.00 -7.25
C GLY A 64 8.54 0.00 -6.32
N LEU A 65 7.28 -0.26 -6.01
CA LEU A 65 6.48 0.52 -5.08
C LEU A 65 6.10 -0.36 -3.90
N GLN A 66 6.09 0.20 -2.69
CA GLN A 66 5.56 -0.47 -1.50
C GLN A 66 4.58 0.47 -0.83
N TRP A 67 3.37 -0.02 -0.58
CA TRP A 67 2.42 0.64 0.33
C TRP A 67 2.56 0.02 1.71
N PHE A 68 2.79 0.84 2.72
CA PHE A 68 2.84 0.43 4.11
C PHE A 68 1.47 0.66 4.74
N ILE A 69 0.93 -0.40 5.34
CA ILE A 69 -0.42 -0.41 5.91
C ILE A 69 -0.44 -1.03 7.30
N THR A 70 -1.50 -0.78 8.06
CA THR A 70 -1.80 -1.50 9.30
C THR A 70 -3.25 -1.97 9.34
N PHE A 71 -3.48 -3.19 9.83
CA PHE A 71 -4.81 -3.73 10.09
C PHE A 71 -5.33 -3.38 11.50
N ASP A 72 -4.43 -3.24 12.47
CA ASP A 72 -4.76 -3.17 13.91
C ASP A 72 -4.21 -1.92 14.64
N GLY A 73 -3.28 -1.20 14.03
CA GLY A 73 -2.58 -0.06 14.63
C GLY A 73 -1.32 -0.42 15.42
N ASP A 74 -1.00 -1.70 15.58
CA ASP A 74 0.15 -2.21 16.36
C ASP A 74 1.25 -2.77 15.46
N GLU A 75 0.84 -3.42 14.38
CA GLU A 75 1.70 -4.02 13.38
C GLU A 75 1.53 -3.34 12.02
N GLU A 76 2.54 -3.44 11.16
CA GLU A 76 2.46 -2.98 9.79
C GLU A 76 2.94 -4.03 8.79
N TRP A 77 2.40 -3.91 7.58
CA TRP A 77 2.65 -4.78 6.43
C TRP A 77 3.05 -3.92 5.23
N SER A 78 3.80 -4.52 4.32
CA SER A 78 4.13 -3.98 3.02
C SER A 78 3.33 -4.70 1.93
N ILE A 79 2.60 -3.93 1.12
CA ILE A 79 1.98 -4.35 -0.14
C ILE A 79 2.94 -3.91 -1.27
N PRO A 80 3.76 -4.79 -1.83
CA PRO A 80 4.64 -4.46 -2.94
C PRO A 80 3.86 -4.45 -4.27
N LEU A 81 4.12 -3.45 -5.10
CA LEU A 81 3.65 -3.32 -6.47
C LEU A 81 4.84 -3.11 -7.40
N PHE A 82 4.81 -3.71 -8.59
CA PHE A 82 5.83 -3.58 -9.63
C PHE A 82 5.24 -2.84 -10.82
N LEU A 83 5.60 -1.56 -11.00
CA LEU A 83 4.88 -0.66 -11.90
C LEU A 83 5.18 -0.86 -13.40
N ASP A 84 6.07 -1.79 -13.75
CA ASP A 84 6.23 -2.27 -15.13
C ASP A 84 5.16 -3.32 -15.50
N ASP A 85 4.46 -3.89 -14.51
CA ASP A 85 3.27 -4.70 -14.73
C ASP A 85 2.05 -3.80 -14.90
N MET A 86 1.29 -4.00 -15.98
CA MET A 86 0.16 -3.13 -16.34
C MET A 86 -0.98 -3.17 -15.32
N GLU A 87 -1.26 -4.34 -14.73
CA GLU A 87 -2.33 -4.46 -13.75
C GLU A 87 -1.93 -3.76 -12.45
N GLN A 88 -0.68 -3.92 -12.01
CA GLN A 88 -0.18 -3.28 -10.79
C GLN A 88 0.05 -1.77 -10.96
N GLN A 89 0.42 -1.33 -12.15
CA GLN A 89 0.44 0.10 -12.49
C GLN A 89 -0.97 0.72 -12.41
N ASP A 90 -2.00 0.01 -12.86
CA ASP A 90 -3.39 0.48 -12.80
C ASP A 90 -3.87 0.60 -11.34
N ILE A 91 -3.50 -0.35 -10.47
CA ILE A 91 -3.77 -0.26 -9.02
C ILE A 91 -3.19 1.01 -8.42
N ASP A 92 -1.97 1.38 -8.81
CA ASP A 92 -1.29 2.57 -8.29
C ASP A 92 -1.75 3.90 -8.90
N SER A 93 -2.11 3.87 -10.19
CA SER A 93 -2.53 5.07 -10.93
C SER A 93 -4.01 5.40 -10.72
N HIS A 94 -4.82 4.38 -10.45
CA HIS A 94 -6.26 4.46 -10.23
C HIS A 94 -6.69 3.71 -8.96
N PRO A 95 -6.08 3.98 -7.79
CA PRO A 95 -6.40 3.29 -6.55
C PRO A 95 -7.88 3.39 -6.18
N GLU A 96 -8.57 4.48 -6.54
CA GLU A 96 -10.01 4.69 -6.32
C GLU A 96 -10.92 3.64 -6.99
N VAL A 97 -10.39 2.86 -7.95
CA VAL A 97 -11.10 1.74 -8.58
C VAL A 97 -11.02 0.47 -7.72
N TYR A 98 -9.98 0.35 -6.89
CA TYR A 98 -9.67 -0.84 -6.09
C TYR A 98 -10.00 -0.66 -4.62
N ILE A 99 -9.88 0.57 -4.11
CA ILE A 99 -10.09 0.93 -2.72
C ILE A 99 -10.94 2.20 -2.59
N GLU A 100 -11.69 2.30 -1.49
CA GLU A 100 -12.42 3.50 -1.12
C GLU A 100 -12.04 3.96 0.28
N VAL A 101 -12.24 5.25 0.59
CA VAL A 101 -12.13 5.75 1.97
C VAL A 101 -13.21 5.08 2.83
N TYR A 102 -12.80 4.55 3.97
CA TYR A 102 -13.66 3.81 4.89
C TYR A 102 -13.63 4.46 6.28
N ASN A 103 -14.73 5.13 6.62
CA ASN A 103 -14.94 5.82 7.91
C ASN A 103 -15.47 4.87 8.97
#